data_AF-A0A257XJI6-F1
#
_entry.id   AF-A0A257XJI6-F1
#
_cell.length_a   1.000
_cell.length_b   1.000
_cell.length_c   1.000
_cell.angle_alpha   90.00
_cell.angle_beta   90.00
_cell.angle_gamma   90.00
#
_symmetry.space_group_name_H-M   'P 1'
#
loop_
_entity.id
_entity.type
_entity.pdbx_description
1 polymer ?
#
loop_
_entity_poly.entity_id
_entity_poly.type
_entity_poly.pdbx_seq_one_letter_code
_entity_poly.pdbx_strand_id
1 'polypeptide(L)'
;YHNAESAALFKRAIDAHADGALPLPAQTVFGLRREVGELERTWGAYASVSYGAVGVMPASPLAPPPGVGGHTIQSGAEVYWRPPGIGYRDGSIFEVFGRVFTTLYDEKGGPTGVDTMQGSVGVRWKPLKDQNLVLEASRLFPIGTYARNDWLLRAAYSNGEGSDLRVDVNDWNYWQFYADTNYYVELPESVSSFEFRWGHSYRVKPVNDNLIVTPFLAVGGAYDSVLNTPGTLGAGPGLNLRWWFREDKYTAPMSYVDLTAQYRFKLAGDSRGEGLFAGAFVSY
;
A
#
# COMPACT_ATOMS: atom_id res chain seq x y z
N TYR A 1 27.30 -6.88 -1.63
CA TYR A 1 26.02 -6.74 -0.91
C TYR A 1 26.32 -6.84 0.57
N HIS A 2 26.42 -5.70 1.27
CA HIS A 2 26.88 -5.62 2.66
C HIS A 2 25.90 -4.78 3.49
N ASN A 3 24.62 -5.15 3.52
CA ASN A 3 23.57 -4.34 4.16
C ASN A 3 23.90 -4.01 5.62
N ALA A 4 24.47 -4.96 6.37
CA ALA A 4 24.90 -4.75 7.75
C ALA A 4 26.05 -3.72 7.87
N GLU A 5 27.02 -3.76 6.96
CA GLU A 5 28.13 -2.79 6.96
C GLU A 5 27.62 -1.39 6.55
N SER A 6 26.77 -1.30 5.53
CA SER A 6 26.14 -0.05 5.12
C SER A 6 25.29 0.55 6.24
N ALA A 7 24.47 -0.26 6.92
CA ALA A 7 23.68 0.18 8.07
C ALA A 7 24.59 0.67 9.21
N ALA A 8 25.69 -0.02 9.50
CA ALA A 8 26.67 0.42 10.49
C ALA A 8 27.32 1.77 10.11
N LEU A 9 27.67 1.97 8.84
CA LEU A 9 28.21 3.25 8.36
C LEU A 9 27.21 4.40 8.52
N PHE A 10 25.93 4.18 8.19
CA PHE A 10 24.88 5.18 8.41
C PHE A 10 24.66 5.48 9.89
N LYS A 11 24.64 4.46 10.76
CA LYS A 11 24.55 4.63 12.22
C LYS A 11 25.70 5.49 12.76
N ARG A 12 26.94 5.29 12.30
CA ARG A 12 28.07 6.16 12.66
C ARG A 12 27.91 7.60 12.20
N ALA A 13 27.36 7.83 11.01
CA ALA A 13 27.11 9.19 10.52
C ALA A 13 26.04 9.90 11.37
N ILE A 14 25.01 9.16 11.80
CA ILE A 14 23.99 9.64 12.73
C ILE A 14 24.61 9.98 14.10
N ASP A 15 25.50 9.12 14.63
CA ASP A 15 26.20 9.38 15.90
C ASP A 15 27.13 10.59 15.79
N ALA A 16 27.94 10.70 14.73
CA ALA A 16 28.81 11.85 14.49
C ALA A 16 28.04 13.17 14.36
N HIS A 17 26.82 13.12 13.82
CA HIS A 17 25.92 14.27 13.79
C HIS A 17 25.44 14.65 15.20
N ALA A 18 25.01 13.67 15.99
CA ALA A 18 24.57 13.90 17.37
C ALA A 18 25.69 14.47 18.26
N ASP A 19 26.93 14.06 18.03
CA ASP A 19 28.11 14.55 18.73
C ASP A 19 28.62 15.91 18.20
N GLY A 20 27.98 16.49 17.19
CA GLY A 20 28.37 17.77 16.58
C GLY A 20 29.60 17.70 15.66
N ALA A 21 30.18 16.52 15.47
CA ALA A 21 31.34 16.29 14.61
C ALA A 21 31.00 16.36 13.11
N LEU A 22 29.73 16.10 12.75
CA LEU A 22 29.23 16.13 11.38
C LEU A 22 27.92 16.94 11.27
N PRO A 23 27.97 18.24 10.93
CA PRO A 23 26.76 19.03 10.76
C PRO A 23 26.01 18.58 9.51
N LEU A 24 24.81 18.03 9.69
CA LEU A 24 23.92 17.57 8.61
C LEU A 24 22.56 18.27 8.75
N PRO A 25 21.89 18.61 7.63
CA PRO A 25 20.50 19.05 7.68
C PRO A 25 19.59 17.99 8.30
N ALA A 26 18.56 18.42 9.04
CA ALA A 26 17.61 17.52 9.70
C ALA A 26 16.97 16.49 8.72
N GLN A 27 16.61 16.92 7.51
CA GLN A 27 16.06 16.02 6.49
C GLN A 27 17.08 14.98 6.01
N THR A 28 18.36 15.32 5.95
CA THR A 28 19.43 14.37 5.60
C THR A 28 19.58 13.30 6.67
N VAL A 29 19.58 13.68 7.95
CA VAL A 29 19.64 12.74 9.07
C VAL A 29 18.41 11.83 9.09
N PHE A 30 17.22 12.39 8.83
CA PHE A 30 16.00 11.60 8.65
C PHE A 30 16.16 10.57 7.53
N GLY A 31 16.71 10.97 6.37
CA GLY A 31 17.01 10.07 5.25
C GLY A 31 17.98 8.95 5.63
N LEU A 32 19.06 9.25 6.35
CA LEU A 32 20.00 8.23 6.84
C LEU A 32 19.30 7.20 7.76
N ARG A 33 18.47 7.69 8.69
CA ARG A 33 17.67 6.82 9.57
C ARG A 33 16.67 5.98 8.78
N ARG A 34 16.17 6.50 7.65
CA ARG A 34 15.27 5.81 6.72
C ARG A 34 15.96 4.63 6.02
N GLU A 35 17.16 4.87 5.52
CA GLU A 35 18.02 3.85 4.89
C GLU A 35 18.42 2.74 5.86
N VAL A 36 18.79 3.09 7.11
CA VAL A 36 19.07 2.08 8.16
C VAL A 36 17.87 1.16 8.34
N GLY A 37 16.67 1.72 8.46
CA GLY A 37 15.47 0.94 8.65
C GLY A 37 15.12 0.04 7.46
N GLU A 38 15.40 0.49 6.23
CA GLU A 38 15.20 -0.33 5.03
C GLU A 38 16.18 -1.51 5.00
N LEU A 39 17.48 -1.23 5.19
CA LEU A 39 18.55 -2.23 5.18
C LEU A 39 18.38 -3.31 6.25
N GLU A 40 17.85 -2.95 7.42
CA GLU A 40 17.64 -3.86 8.54
C GLU A 40 16.26 -4.55 8.52
N ARG A 41 15.36 -4.18 7.59
CA ARG A 41 14.03 -4.79 7.49
C ARG A 41 14.15 -6.22 6.96
N THR A 42 13.75 -7.18 7.78
CA THR A 42 13.69 -8.60 7.44
C THR A 42 12.28 -9.15 7.35
N TRP A 43 11.29 -8.44 7.86
CA TRP A 43 9.88 -8.79 7.80
C TRP A 43 9.02 -7.54 7.98
N GLY A 44 7.73 -7.67 7.72
CA GLY A 44 6.74 -6.68 8.10
C GLY A 44 5.33 -7.23 8.02
N ALA A 45 4.37 -6.41 8.42
CA ALA A 45 2.97 -6.78 8.36
C ALA A 45 2.12 -5.62 7.85
N TYR A 46 1.01 -5.98 7.21
CA TYR A 46 -0.01 -5.05 6.77
C TYR A 46 -1.35 -5.47 7.31
N ALA A 47 -2.20 -4.48 7.61
CA ALA A 47 -3.61 -4.70 7.87
C ALA A 47 -4.42 -3.59 7.18
N SER A 48 -5.58 -3.92 6.64
CA SER A 48 -6.45 -2.94 6.01
C SER A 48 -7.91 -3.24 6.24
N VAL A 49 -8.71 -2.19 6.29
CA VAL A 49 -10.17 -2.25 6.13
C VAL A 49 -10.55 -1.20 5.10
N SER A 50 -11.32 -1.56 4.08
CA SER A 50 -11.70 -0.66 3.01
C SER A 50 -13.18 -0.80 2.66
N TYR A 51 -13.85 0.34 2.55
CA TYR A 51 -15.18 0.50 2.00
C TYR A 51 -15.09 1.05 0.58
N GLY A 52 -15.83 0.45 -0.34
CA GLY A 52 -15.98 0.97 -1.70
C GLY A 52 -16.52 -0.06 -2.66
N ALA A 53 -16.69 0.36 -3.91
CA ALA A 53 -17.05 -0.55 -4.97
C ALA A 53 -15.95 -1.62 -5.17
N VAL A 54 -16.38 -2.86 -5.29
CA VAL A 54 -15.51 -4.01 -5.54
C VAL A 54 -14.61 -3.76 -6.76
N GLY A 55 -13.31 -4.03 -6.63
CA GLY A 55 -12.34 -3.94 -7.72
C GLY A 55 -11.88 -2.51 -8.06
N VAL A 56 -12.41 -1.47 -7.40
CA VAL A 56 -12.04 -0.06 -7.64
C VAL A 56 -11.43 0.60 -6.41
N MET A 57 -10.86 -0.24 -5.53
CA MET A 57 -10.40 0.17 -4.21
C MET A 57 -9.27 1.21 -4.32
N PRO A 58 -9.19 2.17 -3.38
CA PRO A 58 -8.08 3.12 -3.32
C PRO A 58 -6.75 2.37 -3.22
N ALA A 59 -5.67 2.99 -3.73
CA ALA A 59 -4.34 2.39 -3.86
C ALA A 59 -3.91 1.60 -2.59
N SER A 60 -4.09 0.28 -2.62
CA SER A 60 -3.76 -0.62 -1.52
C SER A 60 -2.82 -1.72 -2.04
N PRO A 61 -1.71 -1.99 -1.34
CA PRO A 61 -0.78 -3.03 -1.77
C PRO A 61 -1.35 -4.44 -1.61
N LEU A 62 -2.51 -4.61 -0.94
CA LEU A 62 -3.03 -5.92 -0.58
C LEU A 62 -3.88 -6.60 -1.65
N ALA A 63 -4.34 -5.90 -2.70
CA ALA A 63 -5.14 -6.47 -3.81
C ALA A 63 -6.20 -7.50 -3.37
N PRO A 64 -7.33 -7.05 -2.78
CA PRO A 64 -8.39 -7.95 -2.38
C PRO A 64 -8.94 -8.77 -3.57
N PRO A 65 -9.43 -10.00 -3.32
CA PRO A 65 -10.15 -10.76 -4.34
C PRO A 65 -11.36 -9.96 -4.88
N PRO A 66 -11.69 -10.13 -6.16
CA PRO A 66 -12.93 -9.59 -6.69
C PRO A 66 -14.13 -10.20 -5.94
N GLY A 67 -15.08 -9.35 -5.59
CA GLY A 67 -16.33 -9.66 -4.90
C GLY A 67 -17.56 -9.52 -5.80
N VAL A 68 -18.74 -9.74 -5.23
CA VAL A 68 -20.00 -9.91 -5.98
C VAL A 68 -20.71 -8.57 -6.23
N GLY A 69 -19.99 -7.55 -6.71
CA GLY A 69 -20.53 -6.25 -7.14
C GLY A 69 -21.24 -5.40 -6.07
N GLY A 70 -21.40 -4.10 -6.31
CA GLY A 70 -21.89 -3.15 -5.29
C GLY A 70 -20.78 -2.70 -4.32
N HIS A 71 -21.16 -2.01 -3.24
CA HIS A 71 -20.22 -1.56 -2.22
C HIS A 71 -20.02 -2.63 -1.15
N THR A 72 -18.76 -2.85 -0.77
CA THR A 72 -18.39 -3.83 0.26
C THR A 72 -17.46 -3.18 1.28
N ILE A 73 -17.52 -3.68 2.52
CA ILE A 73 -16.41 -3.50 3.47
C ILE A 73 -15.59 -4.77 3.43
N GLN A 74 -14.31 -4.65 3.07
CA GLN A 74 -13.37 -5.75 3.05
C GLN A 74 -12.25 -5.50 4.04
N SER A 75 -11.81 -6.55 4.73
CA SER A 75 -10.62 -6.50 5.56
C SER A 75 -9.58 -7.48 5.06
N GLY A 76 -8.32 -7.07 5.18
CA GLY A 76 -7.16 -7.83 4.73
C GLY A 76 -6.03 -7.74 5.73
N ALA A 77 -5.24 -8.80 5.84
CA ALA A 77 -4.00 -8.80 6.59
C ALA A 77 -2.93 -9.59 5.84
N GLU A 78 -1.69 -9.13 5.91
CA GLU A 78 -0.54 -9.81 5.34
C GLU A 78 0.64 -9.79 6.32
N VAL A 79 1.39 -10.88 6.36
CA VAL A 79 2.74 -10.92 6.92
C VAL A 79 3.70 -11.34 5.82
N TYR A 80 4.82 -10.65 5.72
CA TYR A 80 5.87 -10.98 4.75
C TYR A 80 7.23 -11.07 5.41
N TRP A 81 8.11 -11.85 4.79
CA TRP A 81 9.49 -12.05 5.18
C TRP A 81 10.42 -11.80 3.98
N ARG A 82 11.50 -11.06 4.23
CA ARG A 82 12.62 -10.81 3.31
C ARG A 82 13.76 -11.76 3.66
N PRO A 83 13.99 -12.83 2.89
CA PRO A 83 15.01 -13.80 3.22
C PRO A 83 16.41 -13.17 3.23
N PRO A 84 17.26 -13.45 4.23
CA PRO A 84 18.62 -12.94 4.26
C PRO A 84 19.38 -13.25 2.98
N GLY A 85 20.19 -12.29 2.53
CA GLY A 85 21.03 -12.44 1.35
C GLY A 85 20.32 -12.24 0.01
N ILE A 86 19.01 -12.53 -0.14
CA ILE A 86 18.25 -12.32 -1.39
C ILE A 86 17.12 -11.27 -1.27
N GLY A 87 16.61 -11.04 -0.07
CA GLY A 87 15.37 -10.29 0.16
C GLY A 87 15.49 -8.79 0.00
N TYR A 88 16.69 -8.23 0.18
CA TYR A 88 17.01 -6.86 -0.20
C TYR A 88 18.42 -6.80 -0.82
N ARG A 89 18.49 -6.33 -2.06
CA ARG A 89 19.72 -6.21 -2.85
C ARG A 89 19.69 -4.94 -3.68
N ASP A 90 20.32 -3.88 -3.16
CA ASP A 90 20.52 -2.61 -3.87
C ASP A 90 19.20 -2.07 -4.48
N GLY A 91 18.15 -1.99 -3.66
CA GLY A 91 16.82 -1.55 -4.07
C GLY A 91 15.94 -2.62 -4.75
N SER A 92 16.48 -3.78 -5.14
CA SER A 92 15.66 -4.95 -5.49
C SER A 92 15.19 -5.66 -4.22
N ILE A 93 13.91 -6.05 -4.20
CA ILE A 93 13.25 -6.66 -3.03
C ILE A 93 12.68 -8.02 -3.42
N PHE A 94 12.91 -9.05 -2.61
CA PHE A 94 12.26 -10.35 -2.73
C PHE A 94 11.62 -10.72 -1.40
N GLU A 95 10.34 -11.07 -1.43
CA GLU A 95 9.54 -11.33 -0.24
C GLU A 95 8.71 -12.59 -0.42
N VAL A 96 8.61 -13.37 0.66
CA VAL A 96 7.64 -14.46 0.81
C VAL A 96 6.54 -13.95 1.74
N PHE A 97 5.28 -14.17 1.40
CA PHE A 97 4.16 -13.64 2.20
C PHE A 97 3.03 -14.65 2.36
N GLY A 98 2.26 -14.44 3.42
CA GLY A 98 0.94 -15.03 3.62
C GLY A 98 -0.08 -13.91 3.85
N ARG A 99 -1.22 -13.99 3.15
CA ARG A 99 -2.26 -12.96 3.18
C ARG A 99 -3.63 -13.59 3.35
N VAL A 100 -4.50 -12.92 4.10
CA VAL A 100 -5.89 -13.30 4.30
C VAL A 100 -6.82 -12.12 4.06
N PHE A 101 -7.99 -12.40 3.48
CA PHE A 101 -9.05 -11.44 3.24
C PHE A 101 -10.40 -11.97 3.70
N THR A 102 -11.32 -11.07 4.03
CA THR A 102 -12.73 -11.39 4.30
C THR A 102 -13.61 -10.19 3.98
N THR A 103 -14.86 -10.44 3.58
CA THR A 103 -15.89 -9.43 3.40
C THR A 103 -16.65 -9.25 4.71
N LEU A 104 -16.59 -8.06 5.29
CA LEU A 104 -17.28 -7.71 6.53
C LEU A 104 -18.71 -7.20 6.29
N TYR A 105 -18.96 -6.62 5.11
CA TYR A 105 -20.27 -6.09 4.71
C TYR A 105 -20.41 -6.15 3.19
N ASP A 106 -21.61 -6.46 2.72
CA ASP A 106 -21.99 -6.45 1.32
C ASP A 106 -23.34 -5.74 1.15
N GLU A 107 -23.39 -4.69 0.34
CA GLU A 107 -24.58 -3.87 0.11
C GLU A 107 -25.75 -4.67 -0.48
N LYS A 108 -25.47 -5.71 -1.25
CA LYS A 108 -26.49 -6.54 -1.92
C LYS A 108 -26.92 -7.74 -1.08
N GLY A 109 -26.46 -7.83 0.17
CA GLY A 109 -26.75 -8.96 1.05
C GLY A 109 -26.03 -10.24 0.64
N GLY A 110 -24.90 -10.11 -0.08
CA GLY A 110 -24.03 -11.23 -0.41
C GLY A 110 -23.40 -11.88 0.84
N PRO A 111 -22.68 -13.01 0.66
CA PRO A 111 -21.98 -13.67 1.75
C PRO A 111 -21.00 -12.74 2.47
N THR A 112 -20.83 -12.93 3.78
CA THR A 112 -19.91 -12.16 4.63
C THR A 112 -19.24 -13.05 5.68
N GLY A 113 -18.24 -12.51 6.37
CA GLY A 113 -17.54 -13.17 7.47
C GLY A 113 -16.70 -14.36 7.02
N VAL A 114 -16.62 -15.38 7.87
CA VAL A 114 -15.74 -16.56 7.67
C VAL A 114 -16.05 -17.27 6.35
N ASP A 115 -17.30 -17.26 5.90
CA ASP A 115 -17.70 -17.89 4.64
C ASP A 115 -17.06 -17.25 3.40
N THR A 116 -16.58 -16.01 3.50
CA THR A 116 -15.86 -15.29 2.43
C THR A 116 -14.34 -15.27 2.64
N MET A 117 -13.84 -15.93 3.68
CA MET A 117 -12.44 -15.82 4.05
C MET A 117 -11.53 -16.49 3.02
N GLN A 118 -10.66 -15.70 2.41
CA GLN A 118 -9.73 -16.13 1.37
C GLN A 118 -8.32 -16.14 1.94
N GLY A 119 -7.66 -17.30 1.95
CA GLY A 119 -6.23 -17.41 2.25
C GLY A 119 -5.39 -17.36 0.98
N SER A 120 -4.16 -16.86 1.11
CA SER A 120 -3.15 -16.93 0.05
C SER A 120 -1.74 -17.00 0.63
N VAL A 121 -0.85 -17.68 -0.08
CA VAL A 121 0.60 -17.68 0.16
C VAL A 121 1.33 -17.51 -1.15
N GLY A 122 2.42 -16.74 -1.15
CA GLY A 122 3.11 -16.43 -2.39
C GLY A 122 4.45 -15.78 -2.20
N VAL A 123 5.02 -15.38 -3.33
CA VAL A 123 6.25 -14.61 -3.42
C VAL A 123 6.01 -13.35 -4.22
N ARG A 124 6.73 -12.28 -3.87
CA ARG A 124 6.76 -11.07 -4.69
C ARG A 124 8.17 -10.54 -4.86
N TRP A 125 8.41 -9.94 -6.01
CA TRP A 125 9.71 -9.47 -6.45
C TRP A 125 9.60 -8.08 -7.05
N LYS A 126 10.43 -7.16 -6.54
CA LYS A 126 10.72 -5.85 -7.14
C LYS A 126 12.03 -5.96 -7.94
N PRO A 127 11.99 -6.17 -9.27
CA PRO A 127 13.19 -6.36 -10.07
C PRO A 127 14.03 -5.10 -10.27
N LEU A 128 13.40 -3.93 -10.28
CA LEU A 128 14.02 -2.66 -10.65
C LEU A 128 14.38 -1.86 -9.39
N LYS A 129 15.61 -1.34 -9.36
CA LYS A 129 16.11 -0.52 -8.24
C LYS A 129 15.30 0.77 -8.08
N ASP A 130 15.22 1.54 -9.17
CA ASP A 130 14.67 2.90 -9.17
C ASP A 130 13.18 2.96 -9.52
N GLN A 131 12.56 1.83 -9.84
CA GLN A 131 11.16 1.75 -10.24
C GLN A 131 10.42 0.80 -9.32
N ASN A 132 9.28 1.22 -8.75
CA ASN A 132 8.50 0.37 -7.87
C ASN A 132 7.53 -0.52 -8.65
N LEU A 133 8.07 -1.34 -9.55
CA LEU A 133 7.36 -2.45 -10.19
C LEU A 133 7.50 -3.68 -9.29
N VAL A 134 6.39 -4.29 -8.90
CA VAL A 134 6.32 -5.51 -8.09
C VAL A 134 5.59 -6.58 -8.87
N LEU A 135 6.22 -7.73 -9.02
CA LEU A 135 5.66 -8.94 -9.61
C LEU A 135 5.35 -9.93 -8.49
N GLU A 136 4.14 -10.46 -8.46
CA GLU A 136 3.65 -11.37 -7.44
C GLU A 136 3.11 -12.64 -8.11
N ALA A 137 3.41 -13.79 -7.51
CA ALA A 137 2.79 -15.07 -7.83
C ALA A 137 2.35 -15.73 -6.53
N SER A 138 1.07 -16.07 -6.41
CA SER A 138 0.51 -16.62 -5.18
C SER A 138 -0.52 -17.72 -5.44
N ARG A 139 -0.58 -18.66 -4.51
CA ARG A 139 -1.61 -19.68 -4.43
C ARG A 139 -2.71 -19.19 -3.50
N LEU A 140 -3.92 -19.07 -4.03
CA LEU A 140 -5.14 -18.83 -3.28
C LEU A 140 -5.73 -20.17 -2.85
N PHE A 141 -6.10 -20.27 -1.58
CA PHE A 141 -6.76 -21.44 -1.02
C PHE A 141 -8.00 -21.01 -0.21
N PRO A 142 -9.11 -21.74 -0.33
CA PRO A 142 -10.34 -21.38 0.34
C PRO A 142 -10.23 -21.66 1.84
N ILE A 143 -10.59 -20.68 2.66
CA ILE A 143 -10.87 -20.86 4.09
C ILE A 143 -12.39 -20.90 4.30
N GLY A 144 -13.11 -20.01 3.64
CA GLY A 144 -14.57 -19.96 3.59
C GLY A 144 -15.19 -20.69 2.39
N THR A 145 -16.48 -20.98 2.48
CA THR A 145 -17.26 -21.70 1.46
C THR A 145 -17.35 -20.96 0.13
N TYR A 146 -17.31 -19.62 0.12
CA TYR A 146 -17.36 -18.78 -1.07
C TYR A 146 -15.99 -18.27 -1.51
N ALA A 147 -14.91 -18.77 -0.91
CA ALA A 147 -13.55 -18.46 -1.32
C ALA A 147 -13.13 -19.31 -2.53
N ARG A 148 -12.18 -18.80 -3.31
CA ARG A 148 -11.64 -19.49 -4.49
C ARG A 148 -10.39 -20.29 -4.16
N ASN A 149 -10.20 -21.34 -4.94
CA ASN A 149 -8.96 -22.10 -5.03
C ASN A 149 -8.35 -21.77 -6.40
N ASP A 150 -7.34 -20.90 -6.44
CA ASP A 150 -6.81 -20.36 -7.70
C ASP A 150 -5.33 -20.00 -7.60
N TRP A 151 -4.67 -19.72 -8.72
CA TRP A 151 -3.39 -19.04 -8.77
C TRP A 151 -3.59 -17.60 -9.19
N LEU A 152 -2.88 -16.69 -8.53
CA LEU A 152 -2.85 -15.27 -8.89
C LEU A 152 -1.47 -14.90 -9.39
N LEU A 153 -1.44 -14.32 -10.59
CA LEU A 153 -0.31 -13.58 -11.11
C LEU A 153 -0.63 -12.10 -11.05
N ARG A 154 0.21 -11.31 -10.41
CA ARG A 154 -0.02 -9.88 -10.24
C ARG A 154 1.19 -9.05 -10.62
N ALA A 155 0.94 -7.94 -11.30
CA ALA A 155 1.92 -6.89 -11.53
C ALA A 155 1.36 -5.58 -10.97
N ALA A 156 2.10 -4.96 -10.04
CA ALA A 156 1.75 -3.70 -9.43
C ALA A 156 2.86 -2.68 -9.66
N TYR A 157 2.51 -1.44 -9.97
CA TYR A 157 3.46 -0.34 -10.13
C TYR A 157 2.99 0.85 -9.31
N SER A 158 3.93 1.53 -8.66
CA SER A 158 3.65 2.81 -8.02
C SER A 158 4.77 3.82 -8.22
N ASN A 159 4.40 5.10 -8.19
CA ASN A 159 5.34 6.19 -8.11
C ASN A 159 4.67 7.37 -7.39
N GLY A 160 5.45 8.31 -6.88
CA GLY A 160 4.89 9.45 -6.19
C GLY A 160 5.93 10.27 -5.47
N GLU A 161 5.49 11.43 -5.02
CA GLU A 161 6.26 12.36 -4.22
C GLU A 161 5.38 12.90 -3.08
N GLY A 162 6.01 13.15 -1.93
CA GLY A 162 5.33 13.80 -0.82
C GLY A 162 4.46 12.87 0.04
N SER A 163 4.52 11.55 -0.13
CA SER A 163 3.84 10.61 0.78
C SER A 163 4.62 10.34 2.07
N ASP A 164 5.93 10.57 2.07
CA ASP A 164 6.80 10.42 3.23
C ASP A 164 6.80 11.67 4.11
N LEU A 165 7.18 11.51 5.39
CA LEU A 165 7.28 12.61 6.34
C LEU A 165 8.47 13.52 6.00
N ARG A 166 8.19 14.82 5.82
CA ARG A 166 9.21 15.87 5.75
C ARG A 166 9.40 16.50 7.11
N VAL A 167 10.64 16.56 7.60
CA VAL A 167 10.97 17.16 8.90
C VAL A 167 11.43 18.63 8.78
N ASP A 168 11.79 19.05 7.57
CA ASP A 168 12.32 20.38 7.25
C ASP A 168 11.25 21.44 6.92
N VAL A 169 10.11 21.04 6.34
CA VAL A 169 9.05 21.97 5.88
C VAL A 169 7.67 21.63 6.47
N ASN A 170 6.80 22.62 6.65
CA ASN A 170 5.48 22.40 7.27
C ASN A 170 4.47 21.78 6.31
N ASP A 171 4.68 21.98 5.02
CA ASP A 171 3.79 21.57 3.94
C ASP A 171 4.60 21.32 2.67
N TRP A 172 4.09 20.47 1.78
CA TRP A 172 4.74 20.10 0.53
C TRP A 172 3.75 19.54 -0.48
N ASN A 173 4.13 19.61 -1.77
CA ASN A 173 3.33 19.03 -2.84
C ASN A 173 3.26 17.51 -2.73
N TYR A 174 2.09 16.96 -3.05
CA TYR A 174 1.83 15.54 -3.04
C TYR A 174 1.29 15.08 -4.38
N TRP A 175 1.84 13.99 -4.89
CA TRP A 175 1.19 13.22 -5.93
C TRP A 175 1.54 11.74 -5.78
N GLN A 176 0.63 10.89 -6.20
CA GLN A 176 0.82 9.44 -6.15
C GLN A 176 0.12 8.81 -7.34
N PHE A 177 0.81 7.88 -7.99
CA PHE A 177 0.26 6.97 -8.96
C PHE A 177 0.41 5.55 -8.44
N TYR A 178 -0.65 4.76 -8.55
CA TYR A 178 -0.64 3.34 -8.29
C TYR A 178 -1.48 2.64 -9.35
N ALA A 179 -0.99 1.53 -9.86
CA ALA A 179 -1.76 0.66 -10.75
C ALA A 179 -1.38 -0.79 -10.49
N ASP A 180 -2.35 -1.69 -10.62
CA ASP A 180 -2.08 -3.12 -10.59
C ASP A 180 -2.97 -3.89 -11.55
N THR A 181 -2.51 -5.08 -11.93
CA THR A 181 -3.24 -6.03 -12.77
C THR A 181 -3.05 -7.42 -12.20
N ASN A 182 -4.17 -8.08 -12.00
CA ASN A 182 -4.32 -9.39 -11.36
C ASN A 182 -4.89 -10.34 -12.40
N TYR A 183 -4.25 -11.49 -12.60
CA TYR A 183 -4.72 -12.55 -13.47
C TYR A 183 -4.89 -13.83 -12.67
N TYR A 184 -6.13 -14.30 -12.62
CA TYR A 184 -6.53 -15.58 -12.03
C TYR A 184 -6.43 -16.67 -13.10
N VAL A 185 -5.88 -17.84 -12.75
CA VAL A 185 -5.44 -18.86 -13.74
C VAL A 185 -6.45 -19.99 -13.89
N GLU A 186 -6.95 -20.54 -12.78
CA GLU A 186 -7.91 -21.66 -12.77
C GLU A 186 -9.30 -21.20 -13.21
N LEU A 187 -9.75 -20.04 -12.72
CA LEU A 187 -10.94 -19.33 -13.22
C LEU A 187 -10.47 -18.05 -13.90
N PRO A 188 -10.22 -18.08 -15.23
CA PRO A 188 -9.64 -16.96 -15.96
C PRO A 188 -10.43 -15.66 -15.76
N GLU A 189 -9.80 -14.73 -15.05
CA GLU A 189 -10.34 -13.42 -14.74
C GLU A 189 -9.16 -12.45 -14.63
N SER A 190 -9.26 -11.32 -15.32
CA SER A 190 -8.30 -10.22 -15.25
C SER A 190 -8.93 -9.04 -14.54
N VAL A 191 -8.37 -8.65 -13.40
CA VAL A 191 -8.80 -7.49 -12.62
C VAL A 191 -7.66 -6.49 -12.55
N SER A 192 -7.86 -5.31 -13.12
CA SER A 192 -6.91 -4.21 -13.06
C SER A 192 -7.50 -3.02 -12.35
N SER A 193 -6.67 -2.29 -11.59
CA SER A 193 -7.06 -1.04 -10.96
C SER A 193 -5.97 -0.01 -11.15
N PHE A 194 -6.34 1.28 -11.16
CA PHE A 194 -5.38 2.36 -11.04
C PHE A 194 -5.97 3.54 -10.30
N GLU A 195 -5.09 4.33 -9.69
CA GLU A 195 -5.41 5.59 -9.07
C GLU A 195 -4.25 6.57 -9.23
N PHE A 196 -4.59 7.77 -9.64
CA PHE A 196 -3.73 8.94 -9.55
C PHE A 196 -4.33 9.89 -8.51
N ARG A 197 -3.50 10.36 -7.58
CA ARG A 197 -3.83 11.39 -6.61
C ARG A 197 -2.89 12.58 -6.80
N TRP A 198 -3.43 13.78 -6.71
CA TRP A 198 -2.67 15.03 -6.69
C TRP A 198 -3.22 15.95 -5.61
N GLY A 199 -2.34 16.51 -4.78
CA GLY A 199 -2.75 17.28 -3.63
C GLY A 199 -1.58 17.96 -2.93
N HIS A 200 -1.79 18.25 -1.66
CA HIS A 200 -0.79 18.94 -0.84
C HIS A 200 -0.83 18.40 0.58
N SER A 201 0.33 18.09 1.13
CA SER A 201 0.48 17.50 2.47
C SER A 201 0.83 18.58 3.48
N TYR A 202 0.26 18.48 4.67
CA TYR A 202 0.50 19.41 5.78
C TYR A 202 0.82 18.63 7.05
N ARG A 203 1.88 19.04 7.77
CA ARG A 203 2.13 18.55 9.13
C ARG A 203 1.14 19.17 10.12
N VAL A 204 0.57 18.33 10.96
CA VAL A 204 -0.35 18.76 12.03
C VAL A 204 0.42 18.91 13.34
N LYS A 205 1.45 19.77 13.33
CA LYS A 205 2.36 20.01 14.48
C LYS A 205 1.67 20.25 15.82
N PRO A 206 0.57 21.04 15.91
CA PRO A 206 -0.10 21.27 17.18
C PRO A 206 -0.66 20.00 17.83
N VAL A 207 -0.83 18.92 17.07
CA VAL A 207 -1.36 17.64 17.54
C VAL A 207 -0.23 16.61 17.70
N ASN A 208 0.59 16.43 16.66
CA ASN A 208 1.70 15.48 16.64
C ASN A 208 2.65 15.76 15.45
N ASP A 209 3.96 15.75 15.68
CA ASP A 209 4.96 16.02 14.62
C ASP A 209 5.01 14.95 13.51
N ASN A 210 4.46 13.76 13.79
CA ASN A 210 4.41 12.62 12.88
C ASN A 210 3.02 12.46 12.21
N LEU A 211 2.10 13.41 12.40
CA LEU A 211 0.78 13.41 11.78
C LEU A 211 0.75 14.32 10.54
N ILE A 212 0.31 13.75 9.42
CA ILE A 212 0.19 14.43 8.13
C ILE A 212 -1.28 14.39 7.69
N VAL A 213 -1.80 15.52 7.23
CA VAL A 213 -3.09 15.59 6.52
C VAL A 213 -2.84 15.98 5.07
N THR A 214 -3.49 15.29 4.14
CA THR A 214 -3.30 15.50 2.70
C THR A 214 -4.67 15.56 2.02
N PRO A 215 -5.25 16.76 1.80
CA PRO A 215 -6.31 16.92 0.83
C PRO A 215 -5.78 16.63 -0.58
N PHE A 216 -6.56 15.92 -1.39
CA PHE A 216 -6.19 15.57 -2.75
C PHE A 216 -7.39 15.51 -3.69
N LEU A 217 -7.11 15.59 -4.99
CA LEU A 217 -8.00 15.17 -6.07
C LEU A 217 -7.50 13.81 -6.58
N ALA A 218 -8.44 12.90 -6.82
CA ALA A 218 -8.15 11.58 -7.35
C ALA A 218 -8.85 11.35 -8.68
N VAL A 219 -8.17 10.63 -9.58
CA VAL A 219 -8.76 9.96 -10.73
C VAL A 219 -8.44 8.47 -10.57
N GLY A 220 -9.46 7.63 -10.60
CA GLY A 220 -9.27 6.19 -10.44
C GLY A 220 -10.19 5.41 -11.36
N GLY A 221 -9.73 4.23 -11.74
CA GLY A 221 -10.49 3.35 -12.61
C GLY A 221 -10.17 1.90 -12.34
N ALA A 222 -11.02 1.03 -12.85
CA ALA A 222 -10.83 -0.39 -12.78
C ALA A 222 -11.31 -1.07 -14.06
N TYR A 223 -10.79 -2.25 -14.29
CA TYR A 223 -11.17 -3.15 -15.34
C TYR A 223 -11.37 -4.54 -14.74
N ASP A 224 -12.44 -5.20 -15.14
CA ASP A 224 -12.74 -6.58 -14.75
C ASP A 224 -13.29 -7.33 -15.96
N SER A 225 -12.57 -8.36 -16.41
CA SER A 225 -12.87 -9.08 -17.65
C SER A 225 -14.19 -9.84 -17.63
N VAL A 226 -14.74 -10.19 -16.46
CA VAL A 226 -15.95 -11.04 -16.36
C VAL A 226 -17.24 -10.22 -16.25
N LEU A 227 -17.14 -8.89 -16.13
CA LEU A 227 -18.32 -8.03 -16.02
C LEU A 227 -18.87 -7.58 -17.37
N ASN A 228 -20.18 -7.37 -17.42
CA ASN A 228 -20.88 -6.87 -18.62
C ASN A 228 -20.37 -5.49 -19.08
N THR A 229 -20.00 -4.63 -18.13
CA THR A 229 -19.32 -3.36 -18.37
C THR A 229 -17.94 -3.42 -17.71
N PRO A 230 -16.91 -3.90 -18.43
CA PRO A 230 -15.62 -4.26 -17.82
C PRO A 230 -14.93 -3.07 -17.15
N GLY A 231 -14.94 -1.91 -17.81
CA GLY A 231 -14.23 -0.72 -17.38
C GLY A 231 -15.09 0.24 -16.56
N THR A 232 -14.45 0.96 -15.65
CA THR A 232 -15.02 2.12 -14.98
C THR A 232 -13.98 3.19 -14.72
N LEU A 233 -14.42 4.44 -14.70
CA LEU A 233 -13.59 5.60 -14.42
C LEU A 233 -14.38 6.59 -13.57
N GLY A 234 -13.74 7.11 -12.53
CA GLY A 234 -14.28 8.18 -11.71
C GLY A 234 -13.21 9.13 -11.20
N ALA A 235 -13.64 10.31 -10.79
CA ALA A 235 -12.76 11.31 -10.21
C ALA A 235 -13.45 12.11 -9.13
N GLY A 236 -12.68 12.61 -8.17
CA GLY A 236 -13.23 13.50 -7.15
C GLY A 236 -12.28 13.77 -6.00
N PRO A 237 -12.74 14.56 -5.01
CA PRO A 237 -11.91 14.98 -3.89
C PRO A 237 -11.78 13.89 -2.83
N GLY A 238 -10.68 13.95 -2.08
CA GLY A 238 -10.43 13.11 -0.93
C GLY A 238 -9.50 13.74 0.09
N LEU A 239 -9.38 13.06 1.22
CA LEU A 239 -8.53 13.42 2.34
C LEU A 239 -7.82 12.16 2.83
N ASN A 240 -6.51 12.26 3.03
CA ASN A 240 -5.72 11.24 3.72
C ASN A 240 -5.15 11.80 5.02
N LEU A 241 -5.28 11.03 6.10
CA LEU A 241 -4.58 11.27 7.36
C LEU A 241 -3.56 10.15 7.54
N ARG A 242 -2.27 10.51 7.62
CA ARG A 242 -1.18 9.56 7.88
C ARG A 242 -0.54 9.85 9.22
N TRP A 243 -0.48 8.87 10.09
CA TRP A 243 0.26 8.95 11.35
C TRP A 243 1.44 7.98 11.34
N TRP A 244 2.65 8.52 11.47
CA TRP A 244 3.89 7.77 11.51
C TRP A 244 4.30 7.41 12.95
N PHE A 245 4.81 6.19 13.15
CA PHE A 245 5.26 5.70 14.44
C PHE A 245 6.40 4.68 14.30
N ARG A 246 6.84 4.11 15.42
CA ARG A 246 7.92 3.11 15.51
C ARG A 246 9.25 3.68 15.00
N GLU A 247 9.72 4.72 15.67
CA GLU A 247 11.04 5.30 15.46
C GLU A 247 11.93 5.08 16.68
N ASP A 248 13.24 5.07 16.45
CA ASP A 248 14.25 5.06 17.50
C ASP A 248 15.43 5.97 17.12
N LYS A 249 16.53 5.92 17.88
CA LYS A 249 17.73 6.72 17.60
C LYS A 249 18.24 6.56 16.17
N TYR A 250 18.22 5.34 15.63
CA TYR A 250 18.85 4.96 14.37
C TYR A 250 17.86 4.77 13.22
N THR A 251 16.59 4.54 13.52
CA THR A 251 15.53 4.39 12.53
C THR A 251 14.51 5.50 12.71
N ALA A 252 14.12 6.14 11.61
CA ALA A 252 13.07 7.13 11.66
C ALA A 252 11.72 6.36 11.66
N PRO A 253 10.53 6.98 11.79
CA PRO A 253 9.27 6.22 11.86
C PRO A 253 9.10 5.15 10.77
N MET A 254 9.11 3.88 11.15
CA MET A 254 9.14 2.74 10.21
C MET A 254 7.76 2.21 9.85
N SER A 255 6.75 2.66 10.58
CA SER A 255 5.38 2.17 10.50
C SER A 255 4.42 3.37 10.40
N TYR A 256 3.27 3.15 9.79
CA TYR A 256 2.26 4.19 9.69
C TYR A 256 0.84 3.63 9.67
N VAL A 257 -0.10 4.48 10.07
CA VAL A 257 -1.54 4.29 9.88
C VAL A 257 -2.01 5.34 8.89
N ASP A 258 -2.70 4.91 7.83
CA ASP A 258 -3.47 5.78 6.94
C ASP A 258 -4.96 5.64 7.21
N LEU A 259 -5.65 6.78 7.23
CA LEU A 259 -7.10 6.88 7.11
C LEU A 259 -7.42 7.71 5.87
N THR A 260 -8.01 7.09 4.87
CA THR A 260 -8.39 7.76 3.62
C THR A 260 -9.91 7.80 3.50
N ALA A 261 -10.45 8.94 3.05
CA ALA A 261 -11.83 9.06 2.59
C ALA A 261 -11.88 9.91 1.33
N GLN A 262 -12.65 9.48 0.33
CA GLN A 262 -12.81 10.20 -0.93
C GLN A 262 -14.18 9.92 -1.53
N TYR A 263 -14.71 10.90 -2.27
CA TYR A 263 -15.91 10.73 -3.06
C TYR A 263 -15.53 10.85 -4.53
N ARG A 264 -15.96 9.90 -5.37
CA ARG A 264 -15.73 9.96 -6.81
C ARG A 264 -17.07 10.14 -7.55
N PHE A 265 -17.05 11.00 -8.55
CA PHE A 265 -18.11 11.12 -9.55
C PHE A 265 -17.77 10.22 -10.73
N LYS A 266 -18.78 9.56 -11.30
CA LYS A 266 -18.62 8.76 -12.51
C LYS A 266 -18.17 9.64 -13.68
N LEU A 267 -17.14 9.18 -14.38
CA LEU A 267 -16.70 9.77 -15.64
C LEU A 267 -17.03 8.86 -16.84
N ALA A 268 -16.86 7.54 -16.70
CA ALA A 268 -17.15 6.59 -17.76
C ALA A 268 -17.39 5.16 -17.25
N GLY A 269 -18.03 4.33 -18.09
CA GLY A 269 -18.15 2.90 -17.87
C GLY A 269 -19.20 2.51 -16.82
N ASP A 270 -18.87 1.54 -15.99
CA ASP A 270 -19.74 1.00 -14.94
C ASP A 270 -19.90 1.96 -13.74
N SER A 271 -20.94 1.80 -12.90
CA SER A 271 -21.16 2.65 -11.72
C SER A 271 -20.18 2.40 -10.58
N ARG A 272 -19.40 1.31 -10.60
CA ARG A 272 -18.34 1.07 -9.60
C ARG A 272 -17.30 2.20 -9.47
N GLY A 273 -17.17 3.08 -10.45
CA GLY A 273 -16.25 4.21 -10.43
C GLY A 273 -16.71 5.39 -9.57
N GLU A 274 -17.97 5.39 -9.13
CA GLU A 274 -18.56 6.49 -8.36
C GLU A 274 -18.88 6.10 -6.91
N GLY A 275 -19.13 7.11 -6.08
CA GLY A 275 -19.53 6.94 -4.69
C GLY A 275 -18.41 7.19 -3.70
N LEU A 276 -18.67 6.78 -2.45
CA LEU A 276 -17.75 6.94 -1.34
C LEU A 276 -16.75 5.76 -1.31
N PHE A 277 -15.48 6.10 -1.20
CA PHE A 277 -14.41 5.17 -0.90
C PHE A 277 -13.75 5.60 0.40
N ALA A 278 -13.60 4.68 1.34
CA ALA A 278 -12.92 4.93 2.60
C ALA A 278 -12.03 3.75 2.96
N GLY A 279 -10.96 3.99 3.70
CA GLY A 279 -10.10 2.93 4.13
C GLY A 279 -9.23 3.31 5.31
N ALA A 280 -8.91 2.29 6.10
CA ALA A 280 -7.85 2.33 7.09
C ALA A 280 -6.78 1.32 6.66
N PHE A 281 -5.51 1.72 6.72
CA PHE A 281 -4.38 0.87 6.37
C PHE A 281 -3.27 1.03 7.40
N VAL A 282 -2.66 -0.08 7.81
CA VAL A 282 -1.53 -0.11 8.73
C VAL A 282 -0.37 -0.82 8.04
N SER A 283 0.80 -0.20 8.09
CA SER A 283 2.08 -0.80 7.72
C SER A 283 2.95 -0.88 8.97
N TYR A 284 3.36 -2.09 9.34
CA TYR A 284 4.23 -2.37 10.48
C TYR A 284 5.65 -2.78 10.05
#